data_AF-A0A353FLV1-F1
#
_entry.id   AF-A0A353FLV1-F1
#
_cell.length_a   1.000
_cell.length_b   1.000
_cell.length_c   1.000
_cell.angle_alpha   90.00
_cell.angle_beta   90.00
_cell.angle_gamma   90.00
#
_symmetry.space_group_name_H-M   'P 1'
#
loop_
_entity.id
_entity.type
_entity.pdbx_description
1 polymer ?
#
loop_
_entity_poly.entity_id
_entity_poly.type
_entity_poly.pdbx_seq_one_letter_code
_entity_poly.pdbx_strand_id
1 'polypeptide(L)'
;MKGPRVGVDTGGTFTDAVVADGKGGWSVHKSPSTPRKPEKAILDGAALLAAPSDGSSRQKKAEQFELVHGTTLATNALLTRKLGRVV
;
A
#
# COMPACT_ATOMS: atom_id res chain seq x y z
N MET A 1 6.48 -0.07 22.51
CA MET A 1 5.34 0.32 21.64
C MET A 1 5.68 -0.08 20.22
N LYS A 2 4.72 -0.59 19.42
CA LYS A 2 4.97 -0.92 18.01
C LYS A 2 5.00 0.39 17.20
N GLY A 3 5.92 0.53 16.25
CA GLY A 3 5.99 1.71 15.37
C GLY A 3 4.81 1.78 14.39
N PRO A 4 4.71 2.86 13.59
CA PRO A 4 3.72 2.99 12.52
C PRO A 4 3.87 1.88 11.48
N ARG A 5 2.75 1.44 10.91
CA ARG A 5 2.72 0.36 9.91
C ARG A 5 1.70 0.65 8.83
N VAL A 6 2.01 0.24 7.60
CA VAL A 6 1.06 0.24 6.49
C VAL A 6 1.03 -1.12 5.81
N GLY A 7 -0.17 -1.69 5.67
CA GLY A 7 -0.44 -2.83 4.80
C GLY A 7 -1.01 -2.32 3.47
N VAL A 8 -0.51 -2.81 2.34
CA VAL A 8 -1.01 -2.49 1.00
C VAL A 8 -1.29 -3.80 0.26
N ASP A 9 -2.54 -4.07 -0.11
CA ASP A 9 -2.93 -5.18 -0.97
C ASP A 9 -3.37 -4.68 -2.35
N THR A 10 -2.62 -5.03 -3.38
CA THR A 10 -2.89 -4.61 -4.77
C THR A 10 -3.61 -5.71 -5.55
N GLY A 11 -4.89 -5.44 -5.85
CA GLY A 11 -5.76 -6.24 -6.71
C GLY A 11 -5.71 -5.84 -8.19
N GLY A 12 -6.51 -6.52 -9.02
CA GLY A 12 -6.74 -6.13 -10.42
C GLY A 12 -7.61 -4.87 -10.57
N THR A 13 -8.57 -4.68 -9.66
CA THR A 13 -9.55 -3.57 -9.71
C THR A 13 -9.25 -2.48 -8.70
N PHE A 14 -9.00 -2.86 -7.45
CA PHE A 14 -8.74 -1.94 -6.35
C PHE A 14 -7.46 -2.32 -5.60
N THR A 15 -6.84 -1.30 -5.02
CA THR A 15 -5.81 -1.41 -4.01
C THR A 15 -6.43 -1.03 -2.67
N ASP A 16 -6.25 -1.90 -1.68
CA ASP A 16 -6.68 -1.68 -0.31
C ASP A 16 -5.44 -1.40 0.55
N ALA A 17 -5.49 -0.34 1.37
CA ALA A 17 -4.42 0.02 2.28
C ALA A 17 -4.94 0.19 3.71
N VAL A 18 -4.20 -0.33 4.68
CA VAL A 18 -4.51 -0.23 6.11
C VAL A 18 -3.34 0.43 6.81
N VAL A 19 -3.59 1.54 7.50
CA VAL A 19 -2.58 2.28 8.25
C VAL A 19 -2.83 2.08 9.73
N ALA A 20 -1.80 1.72 10.49
CA ALA A 20 -1.81 1.67 11.94
C ALA A 20 -0.78 2.65 12.51
N ASP A 21 -1.18 3.49 13.46
CA ASP A 21 -0.36 4.59 13.98
C ASP A 21 0.64 4.19 15.10
N GLY A 22 0.63 2.93 15.52
CA GLY A 22 1.45 2.41 16.62
C GLY A 22 0.94 2.75 18.03
N LYS A 23 -0.12 3.56 18.14
CA LYS A 23 -0.77 4.02 19.38
C LYS A 23 -2.16 3.42 19.59
N GLY A 24 -2.62 2.60 18.65
CA GLY A 24 -3.90 1.89 18.70
C GLY A 24 -4.94 2.39 17.70
N GLY A 25 -4.65 3.49 17.00
CA GLY A 25 -5.47 4.00 15.90
C GLY A 25 -5.15 3.28 14.59
N TRP A 26 -6.18 3.12 13.75
CA TRP A 26 -6.03 2.61 12.40
C TRP A 26 -7.03 3.24 11.43
N SER A 27 -6.71 3.20 10.14
CA SER A 27 -7.59 3.65 9.05
C SER A 27 -7.45 2.74 7.83
N VAL A 28 -8.49 2.75 6.98
CA VAL A 28 -8.54 1.96 5.73
C VAL A 28 -8.77 2.91 4.57
N HIS A 29 -8.05 2.67 3.48
CA HIS A 29 -8.10 3.41 2.25
C HIS A 29 -8.30 2.44 1.10
N LYS A 30 -9.18 2.79 0.17
CA LYS A 30 -9.44 2.00 -1.05
C LYS A 30 -9.31 2.91 -2.25
N SER A 31 -8.48 2.52 -3.21
CA SER A 31 -8.26 3.28 -4.43
C SER A 31 -8.31 2.36 -5.66
N PRO A 32 -8.65 2.87 -6.85
CA PRO A 32 -8.52 2.10 -8.07
C PRO A 32 -7.07 1.61 -8.26
N SER A 33 -6.91 0.33 -8.64
CA SER A 33 -5.60 -0.21 -8.94
C SER A 33 -4.95 0.47 -10.13
N THR A 34 -3.62 0.46 -10.14
CA THR A 34 -2.82 0.96 -11.27
C THR A 34 -1.94 -0.16 -11.84
N PRO A 35 -2.51 -1.15 -12.56
CA PRO A 35 -1.77 -2.36 -12.99
C PRO A 35 -0.57 -2.09 -13.91
N ARG A 36 -0.57 -0.95 -14.60
CA ARG A 36 0.57 -0.52 -15.45
C ARG A 36 1.68 0.20 -14.66
N LYS A 37 1.41 0.58 -13.41
CA LYS A 37 2.31 1.30 -12.50
C LYS A 37 2.15 0.74 -11.07
N PRO A 38 2.39 -0.57 -10.86
CA PRO A 38 2.12 -1.23 -9.58
C PRO A 38 2.90 -0.65 -8.40
N GLU A 39 4.08 -0.07 -8.66
CA GLU A 39 4.88 0.66 -7.67
C GLU A 39 4.11 1.81 -7.02
N LYS A 40 3.15 2.40 -7.73
CA LYS A 40 2.35 3.50 -7.22
C LYS A 40 1.51 3.11 -6.00
N ALA A 41 1.01 1.87 -5.95
CA ALA A 41 0.26 1.39 -4.79
C ALA A 41 1.11 1.41 -3.51
N ILE A 42 2.39 1.05 -3.62
CA ILE A 42 3.34 1.04 -2.51
C ILE A 42 3.65 2.48 -2.06
N LEU A 43 3.93 3.37 -3.02
CA LEU A 43 4.25 4.77 -2.75
C LEU A 43 3.07 5.54 -2.15
N ASP A 44 1.88 5.38 -2.73
CA ASP A 44 0.65 6.00 -2.22
C ASP A 44 0.34 5.47 -0.82
N GLY A 45 0.48 4.16 -0.59
CA GLY A 45 0.32 3.55 0.74
C GLY A 45 1.28 4.13 1.77
N ALA A 46 2.57 4.24 1.45
CA ALA A 46 3.56 4.86 2.34
C ALA A 46 3.25 6.34 2.63
N ALA A 47 2.72 7.08 1.65
CA ALA A 47 2.32 8.47 1.83
C ALA A 47 1.16 8.64 2.83
N LEU A 48 0.31 7.62 3.01
CA LEU A 48 -0.78 7.65 4.00
C LEU A 48 -0.25 7.71 5.45
N LEU A 49 0.97 7.24 5.73
CA LEU A 49 1.60 7.38 7.05
C LEU A 49 2.01 8.82 7.36
N ALA A 50 2.30 9.60 6.33
CA ALA A 50 2.63 11.01 6.44
C ALA A 50 1.39 11.92 6.44
N ALA A 51 0.21 11.37 6.13
CA ALA A 51 -1.05 12.11 6.09
C ALA A 51 -1.48 12.49 7.53
N PRO A 52 -1.62 13.78 7.82
CA PRO A 52 -2.05 14.20 9.14
C PRO A 52 -3.54 13.89 9.36
N SER A 53 -3.83 13.35 10.54
CA SER A 53 -5.18 12.97 10.96
C SER A 53 -6.14 14.15 11.09
N ASP A 54 -5.61 15.37 11.19
CA ASP A 54 -6.34 16.62 11.41
C ASP A 54 -6.50 17.48 10.14
N GLY A 55 -6.05 16.99 8.98
CA GLY A 55 -6.11 17.74 7.72
C GLY A 55 -5.14 18.92 7.61
N SER A 56 -4.19 19.06 8.53
CA SER A 56 -3.13 20.08 8.43
C SER A 56 -2.20 19.82 7.23
N SER A 57 -1.49 20.85 6.75
CA SER A 57 -0.51 20.69 5.65
C SER A 57 0.88 20.27 6.14
N ARG A 58 1.06 20.01 7.44
CA ARG A 58 2.37 19.61 7.98
C ARG A 58 2.63 18.13 7.72
N GLN A 59 3.52 17.88 6.78
CA GLN A 59 4.11 16.56 6.58
C GLN A 59 4.95 16.20 7.81
N LYS A 60 4.63 15.10 8.48
CA LYS A 60 5.47 14.56 9.57
C LYS A 60 6.80 14.09 8.97
N LYS A 61 7.90 14.29 9.70
CA LYS A 61 9.20 13.68 9.37
C LYS A 61 9.03 12.17 9.26
N ALA A 62 9.74 11.54 8.33
CA ALA A 62 9.72 10.09 8.17
C ALA A 62 10.19 9.40 9.46
N GLU A 63 9.24 8.86 10.21
CA GLU A 63 9.51 7.90 11.28
C GLU A 63 9.85 6.55 10.64
N GLN A 64 10.64 5.71 11.31
CA GLN A 64 10.77 4.32 10.89
C GLN A 64 9.39 3.65 10.91
N PHE A 65 9.01 3.01 9.80
CA PHE A 65 7.72 2.34 9.67
C PHE A 65 7.89 0.96 9.03
N GLU A 66 6.92 0.09 9.27
CA GLU A 66 6.81 -1.21 8.58
C GLU A 66 5.89 -1.08 7.38
N LEU A 67 6.30 -1.62 6.24
CA LEU A 67 5.45 -1.75 5.05
C LEU A 67 5.25 -3.23 4.74
N VAL A 68 3.99 -3.65 4.69
CA VAL A 68 3.59 -5.00 4.29
C VAL A 68 2.87 -4.89 2.96
N HIS A 69 3.40 -5.54 1.92
CA HIS A 69 2.80 -5.52 0.59
C HIS A 69 2.27 -6.91 0.21
N GLY A 70 0.97 -6.99 -0.07
CA GLY A 70 0.32 -8.09 -0.74
C GLY A 70 -0.03 -7.71 -2.18
N THR A 71 0.00 -8.67 -3.10
CA THR A 71 -0.49 -8.43 -4.45
C THR A 71 -1.01 -9.71 -5.09
N THR A 72 -2.05 -9.55 -5.92
CA THR A 72 -2.55 -10.61 -6.79
C THR A 72 -1.95 -10.58 -8.19
N LEU A 73 -1.03 -9.66 -8.50
CA LEU A 73 -0.46 -9.50 -9.84
C LEU A 73 0.21 -10.79 -10.34
N ALA A 74 0.98 -11.47 -9.49
CA ALA A 74 1.63 -12.73 -9.84
C ALA A 74 0.60 -13.82 -10.19
N THR A 75 -0.40 -14.01 -9.33
CA THR A 75 -1.47 -15.00 -9.54
C THR A 75 -2.28 -14.69 -10.80
N ASN A 76 -2.61 -13.42 -11.04
CA ASN A 76 -3.33 -13.00 -12.24
C ASN A 76 -2.49 -13.19 -13.51
N ALA A 77 -1.19 -12.92 -13.45
CA ALA A 77 -0.28 -13.17 -14.57
C ALA A 77 -0.21 -14.66 -14.90
N LEU A 78 -0.19 -15.53 -13.88
CA LEU A 78 -0.26 -16.99 -14.06
C LEU A 78 -1.58 -17.42 -14.72
N LEU A 79 -2.73 -17.00 -14.17
CA LEU A 79 -4.06 -17.36 -14.68
C LEU A 79 -4.30 -16.87 -16.11
N THR A 80 -3.76 -15.70 -16.46
CA THR A 80 -3.94 -15.10 -17.80
C THR A 80 -2.81 -15.43 -18.78
N ARG A 81 -1.87 -16.30 -18.38
CA ARG A 81 -0.70 -16.71 -19.19
C ARG A 81 0.15 -15.52 -19.66
N LYS A 82 0.35 -14.53 -18.79
CA LYS A 82 1.16 -13.31 -19.01
C LYS A 82 2.43 -13.32 -18.16
N LEU A 83 3.10 -14.46 -18.06
CA LEU A 83 4.40 -14.58 -17.41
C LEU A 83 5.54 -14.47 -18.43
N GLY A 84 6.77 -14.25 -17.96
CA GLY A 84 7.96 -14.31 -18.81
C GLY A 84 8.14 -15.70 -19.43
N ARG A 85 8.75 -15.76 -20.62
CA ARG A 85 9.11 -17.04 -21.25
C ARG A 85 10.25 -17.67 -20.46
N VAL A 86 10.06 -18.90 -20.01
CA VAL A 86 11.14 -19.74 -19.48
C VAL A 86 11.85 -20.39 -20.67
N VAL A 87 13.17 -20.20 -20.76
CA VAL A 87 14.04 -20.82 -21.78
C VAL A 87 14.83 -21.96 -21.18
#